data_AF-A0A258VYL5-F1
#
_entry.id   AF-A0A258VYL5-F1
#
_cell.length_a   1.000
_cell.length_b   1.000
_cell.length_c   1.000
_cell.angle_alpha   90.00
_cell.angle_beta   90.00
_cell.angle_gamma   90.00
#
_symmetry.space_group_name_H-M   'P 1'
#
loop_
_entity.id
_entity.type
_entity.pdbx_description
1 polymer ?
#
loop_
_entity_poly.entity_id
_entity_poly.type
_entity_poly.pdbx_seq_one_letter_code
_entity_poly.pdbx_strand_id
1 'polypeptide(L)' 'MKEALEPLERGRYRREGEKVIIEVAVNNSRQLFNERDPAPFRDRDLDEDFVAYVLSSVQEFPLKTEMKLRIMVRDESD' A
#
# COMPACT_ATOMS: atom_id res chain seq x y z
N MET A 1 -34.95 11.17 -4.76
CA MET A 1 -33.97 10.81 -3.72
C MET A 1 -32.89 9.94 -4.38
N LYS A 2 -31.85 10.56 -4.94
CA LYS A 2 -30.59 9.89 -5.30
C LYS A 2 -29.52 10.62 -4.53
N GLU A 3 -28.91 9.90 -3.63
CA GLU A 3 -27.91 10.37 -2.67
C GLU A 3 -26.81 11.12 -3.38
N ALA A 4 -26.43 12.23 -2.75
CA ALA A 4 -25.23 12.97 -3.04
C ALA A 4 -24.03 12.05 -2.78
N LEU A 5 -23.38 11.58 -3.85
CA LEU A 5 -21.94 11.39 -3.79
C LEU A 5 -21.32 12.70 -4.25
N GLU A 6 -21.10 13.60 -3.28
CA GLU A 6 -20.11 14.66 -3.49
C GLU A 6 -18.72 14.01 -3.70
N PRO A 7 -17.84 14.60 -4.51
CA PRO A 7 -16.64 13.93 -4.97
C PRO A 7 -15.63 13.85 -3.84
N LEU A 8 -15.32 12.64 -3.38
CA LEU A 8 -14.15 12.33 -2.55
C LEU A 8 -12.84 12.41 -3.38
N GLU A 9 -12.79 13.33 -4.33
CA GLU A 9 -11.66 13.56 -5.22
C GLU A 9 -10.95 14.85 -4.81
N ARG A 10 -10.02 14.72 -3.87
CA ARG A 10 -8.65 15.25 -4.02
C ARG A 10 -7.78 14.85 -2.83
N GLY A 11 -6.90 13.88 -3.04
CA GLY A 11 -5.53 14.00 -2.50
C GLY A 11 -4.83 12.76 -1.98
N ARG A 12 -5.52 11.71 -1.51
CA ARG A 12 -4.84 10.63 -0.77
C ARG A 12 -4.34 9.46 -1.62
N TYR A 13 -5.11 9.01 -2.62
CA TYR A 13 -4.74 7.88 -3.47
C TYR A 13 -4.82 8.26 -4.95
N ARG A 14 -3.80 7.84 -5.72
CA ARG A 14 -3.79 8.00 -7.18
C ARG A 14 -4.82 7.04 -7.80
N ARG A 15 -5.34 7.38 -8.99
CA ARG A 15 -6.15 6.48 -9.82
C ARG A 15 -5.44 6.18 -11.14
N GLU A 16 -5.46 4.93 -11.59
CA GLU A 16 -5.07 4.53 -12.96
C GLU A 16 -6.29 3.89 -13.63
N GLY A 17 -6.95 4.64 -14.51
CA GLY A 17 -8.26 4.23 -15.04
C GLY A 17 -9.29 4.13 -13.91
N GLU A 18 -9.95 2.97 -13.81
CA GLU A 18 -10.93 2.67 -12.76
C GLU A 18 -10.30 2.15 -11.46
N LYS A 19 -8.97 1.93 -11.44
CA LYS A 19 -8.26 1.34 -10.31
C LYS A 19 -7.74 2.39 -9.35
N VAL A 20 -8.02 2.20 -8.07
CA VAL A 20 -7.38 2.96 -6.99
C VAL A 20 -5.97 2.41 -6.75
N ILE A 21 -4.98 3.29 -6.65
CA ILE A 21 -3.59 2.92 -6.42
C ILE A 21 -3.21 3.22 -4.97
N ILE A 22 -2.88 2.17 -4.23
CA ILE A 22 -2.20 2.26 -2.94
C ILE A 22 -0.70 2.27 -3.25
N GLU A 23 -0.04 3.41 -3.02
CA GLU A 23 1.37 3.60 -3.37
C GLU A 23 2.22 3.60 -2.11
N VAL A 24 3.22 2.72 -2.06
CA VAL A 24 4.21 2.64 -0.98
C VAL A 24 5.57 2.91 -1.59
N ALA A 25 6.29 3.90 -1.05
CA ALA A 25 7.66 4.20 -1.46
C ALA A 25 8.62 3.87 -0.31
N VAL A 26 9.62 3.05 -0.59
CA VAL A 26 10.69 2.69 0.35
C VAL A 26 12.04 3.02 -0.26
N ASN A 27 13.02 3.36 0.59
CA ASN A 27 14.37 3.67 0.16
C ASN A 27 15.12 2.39 -0.23
N ASN A 28 14.89 1.29 0.50
CA ASN A 28 15.42 -0.03 0.16
C ASN A 28 14.36 -1.11 0.38
N SER A 29 14.53 -2.27 -0.24
CA SER A 29 13.57 -3.38 -0.16
C SER A 29 13.50 -4.03 1.21
N ARG A 30 14.52 -3.89 2.07
CA ARG A 30 14.53 -4.49 3.42
C ARG A 30 13.45 -3.89 4.32
N GLN A 31 13.08 -2.63 4.10
CA GLN A 31 12.02 -1.94 4.83
C GLN A 31 10.61 -2.55 4.64
N LEU A 32 10.43 -3.44 3.66
CA LEU A 32 9.17 -4.17 3.48
C LEU A 32 9.08 -5.39 4.39
N PHE A 33 10.17 -5.76 5.06
CA PHE A 33 10.30 -6.99 5.83
C PHE A 33 10.66 -6.70 7.28
N ASN A 34 10.25 -7.59 8.16
CA ASN A 34 10.55 -7.49 9.58
C ASN A 34 12.05 -7.72 9.85
N GLU A 35 12.75 -6.70 10.34
CA GLU A 35 14.19 -6.78 10.66
C GLU A 35 14.50 -7.63 11.89
N ARG A 36 13.50 -7.91 12.73
CA ARG A 36 13.62 -8.80 13.89
C ARG A 36 13.51 -10.27 13.52
N ASP A 37 13.14 -10.59 12.28
CA ASP A 37 13.08 -11.97 11.80
C ASP A 37 14.51 -12.53 11.68
N PRO A 38 14.90 -13.49 12.54
CA PRO A 38 16.25 -14.03 12.53
C PRO A 38 16.46 -15.04 11.40
N ALA A 39 15.47 -15.29 10.52
CA ALA A 39 15.56 -16.31 9.50
C ALA A 39 16.59 -15.95 8.41
N PRO A 40 17.72 -16.68 8.31
CA PRO A 40 18.79 -16.31 7.40
C PRO A 40 18.54 -16.75 5.95
N PHE A 41 17.55 -17.63 5.70
CA PHE A 41 17.30 -18.24 4.38
C PHE A 41 15.82 -18.47 4.05
N ARG A 42 14.86 -17.95 4.84
CA ARG A 42 13.42 -18.09 4.57
C ARG A 42 12.84 -16.83 3.95
N ASP A 43 11.65 -16.97 3.37
CA ASP A 43 10.79 -15.81 3.08
C ASP A 43 10.59 -15.06 4.39
N ARG A 44 11.07 -13.81 4.43
CA ARG A 44 10.95 -12.93 5.60
C ARG A 44 9.51 -12.49 5.76
N ASP A 45 9.05 -12.38 7.00
CA ASP A 45 7.75 -11.79 7.30
C ASP A 45 7.70 -10.33 6.83
N LEU A 46 6.53 -9.89 6.36
CA LEU A 46 6.30 -8.48 6.04
C LEU A 46 6.39 -7.64 7.32
N ASP A 47 6.87 -6.41 7.17
CA ASP A 47 6.86 -5.45 8.26
C ASP A 47 5.41 -5.15 8.72
N GLU A 48 5.19 -5.11 10.04
CA GLU A 48 3.85 -4.94 10.62
C GLU A 48 3.24 -3.59 10.24
N ASP A 49 4.04 -2.53 10.15
CA ASP A 49 3.57 -1.19 9.78
C ASP A 49 3.21 -1.15 8.29
N PHE A 50 3.96 -1.84 7.43
CA PHE A 50 3.61 -1.99 6.01
C PHE A 50 2.25 -2.68 5.85
N VAL A 51 2.03 -3.79 6.57
CA VAL A 51 0.77 -4.54 6.53
C VAL A 51 -0.39 -3.67 7.04
N ALA A 52 -0.21 -3.00 8.17
CA ALA A 52 -1.22 -2.12 8.75
C ALA A 52 -1.58 -0.96 7.81
N TYR A 53 -0.58 -0.36 7.15
CA TYR A 53 -0.80 0.69 6.17
C TYR A 53 -1.65 0.20 4.98
N VAL A 54 -1.31 -0.95 4.40
CA VAL A 54 -2.07 -1.49 3.24
C VAL A 54 -3.49 -1.85 3.65
N LEU A 55 -3.67 -2.55 4.78
CA LEU A 55 -4.99 -2.96 5.26
C LEU A 55 -5.89 -1.75 5.55
N SER A 56 -5.37 -0.77 6.30
CA SER A 56 -6.13 0.45 6.60
C SER A 56 -6.50 1.21 5.33
N SER A 57 -5.59 1.29 4.36
CA SER A 57 -5.85 1.91 3.05
C SER A 57 -6.95 1.19 2.25
N VAL A 58 -6.98 -0.14 2.25
CA VAL A 58 -8.02 -0.93 1.55
C VAL A 58 -9.39 -0.76 2.23
N GLN A 59 -9.42 -0.74 3.56
CA GLN A 59 -10.64 -0.61 4.35
C GLN A 59 -11.37 0.72 4.16
N GLU A 60 -10.70 1.74 3.62
CA GLU A 60 -11.32 3.02 3.27
C GLU A 60 -12.27 2.93 2.06
N PHE A 61 -12.32 1.79 1.34
CA PHE A 61 -13.09 1.64 0.11
C PHE A 61 -14.08 0.47 0.17
N PRO A 62 -15.17 0.52 -0.62
CA PRO A 62 -16.07 -0.61 -0.80
C PRO A 62 -15.35 -1.85 -1.35
N LEU A 63 -15.79 -3.05 -0.95
CA LEU A 63 -15.20 -4.35 -1.36
C LEU A 63 -15.10 -4.58 -2.88
N LYS A 64 -15.95 -3.92 -3.68
CA LYS A 64 -15.95 -4.05 -5.15
C LYS A 64 -14.99 -3.08 -5.85
N THR A 65 -14.25 -2.27 -5.09
CA THR A 65 -13.32 -1.31 -5.67
C THR A 65 -12.15 -2.04 -6.29
N GLU A 66 -11.90 -1.83 -7.58
CA GLU A 66 -10.68 -2.34 -8.19
C GLU A 66 -9.46 -1.57 -7.68
N MET A 67 -8.44 -2.30 -7.26
CA MET A 67 -7.27 -1.73 -6.61
C MET A 67 -5.99 -2.30 -7.18
N LYS A 68 -4.91 -1.53 -7.01
CA LYS A 68 -3.54 -1.95 -7.32
C LYS A 68 -2.61 -1.41 -6.23
N LEU A 69 -1.80 -2.31 -5.65
CA LEU A 69 -0.70 -1.94 -4.79
C LEU A 69 0.54 -1.68 -5.66
N ARG A 70 1.11 -0.49 -5.56
CA ARG A 70 2.36 -0.12 -6.25
C ARG A 70 3.43 0.12 -5.20
N ILE A 71 4.49 -0.66 -5.25
CA ILE A 71 5.66 -0.51 -4.38
C ILE A 71 6.79 0.07 -5.20
N MET A 72 7.31 1.23 -4.80
CA MET A 72 8.47 1.87 -5.40
C MET A 72 9.66 1.73 -4.46
N VAL A 73 10.72 1.10 -4.94
CA VAL A 73 11.98 0.96 -4.20
C VAL A 73 13.00 1.88 -4.85
N ARG A 74 13.60 2.79 -4.08
CA ARG A 74 14.59 3.76 -4.61
C ARG A 74 16.00 3.18 -4.76
N ASP A 75 16.28 2.07 -4.08
CA ASP A 75 17.55 1.36 -4.05
C ASP A 75 18.75 2.30 -3.93
N GLU A 76 18.67 3.20 -2.93
CA GLU A 76 19.85 3.91 -2.43
C GLU A 76 20.70 2.86 -1.69
N SER A 77 21.56 2.18 -2.46
CA SER A 77 22.61 1.32 -1.94
C SER A 77 23.62 2.18 -1.19
N ASP A 78 23.63 2.12 0.13
CA ASP A 78 24.81 2.44 0.96
C ASP A 78 25.73 1.21 1.05
#